data_AF-A0A920N7Z2-F1
#
_entry.id   AF-A0A920N7Z2-F1
#
_cell.length_a   1.000
_cell.length_b   1.000
_cell.length_c   1.000
_cell.angle_alpha   90.00
_cell.angle_beta   90.00
_cell.angle_gamma   90.00
#
_symmetry.space_group_name_H-M   'P 1'
#
loop_
_entity.id
_entity.type
_entity.pdbx_description
1 polymer ?
#
loop_
_entity_poly.entity_id
_entity_poly.type
_entity_poly.pdbx_seq_one_letter_code
_entity_poly.pdbx_strand_id
1 'polypeptide(L)'
;MKITDENISDDNKSIVLFTSTHCGGEEIGATSLLHLTKWLLGEGEGVKRIRERIIVLIMPCVNPDGWDARRRSGRPYHSVRGKTNTAWNVFGINIYDSKFWFGAAAAEENPEGLAILGVAEEFHPDASMDIHATQRGGTMPDSTGFSWGDFNAHSFQPLIVEEMNRAMEKAGCLAERPAMDGRTESRSGPESRAESTTTTGLTTSRRS
;
A
#
# COMPACT_ATOMS: atom_id res chain seq x y z
N MET A 1 -3.47 -9.08 15.37
CA MET A 1 -2.43 -9.33 16.41
C MET A 1 -2.14 -8.03 17.13
N LYS A 2 -2.01 -8.03 18.46
CA LYS A 2 -1.61 -6.88 19.28
C LYS A 2 -0.17 -7.09 19.77
N ILE A 3 0.72 -6.12 19.58
CA ILE A 3 2.09 -6.12 20.12
C ILE A 3 2.28 -4.89 21.00
N THR A 4 2.62 -5.12 22.27
CA THR A 4 2.99 -4.08 23.25
C THR A 4 3.70 -4.74 24.43
N ASP A 5 4.27 -3.95 25.35
CA ASP A 5 4.72 -4.48 26.65
C ASP A 5 3.53 -4.58 27.61
N GLU A 6 3.12 -5.81 27.93
CA GLU A 6 1.99 -6.10 28.81
C GLU A 6 2.27 -5.75 30.29
N ASN A 7 3.52 -5.51 30.67
CA ASN A 7 3.89 -5.14 32.04
C ASN A 7 3.75 -3.63 32.30
N ILE A 8 3.44 -2.84 31.27
CA ILE A 8 3.30 -1.39 31.33
C ILE A 8 1.87 -1.03 30.98
N SER A 9 1.23 -0.18 31.80
CA SER A 9 -0.14 0.28 31.57
C SER A 9 -0.33 0.84 30.16
N ASP A 10 -1.50 0.56 29.59
CA ASP A 10 -1.90 1.04 28.27
C ASP A 10 -2.37 2.52 28.28
N ASP A 11 -2.64 3.11 29.46
CA ASP A 11 -3.27 4.45 29.59
C ASP A 11 -2.57 5.61 28.87
N ASN A 12 -1.27 5.50 28.61
CA ASN A 12 -0.46 6.54 27.95
C ASN A 12 0.22 6.04 26.67
N LYS A 13 -0.25 4.92 26.11
CA LYS A 13 0.29 4.38 24.86
C LYS A 13 -0.50 4.92 23.68
N SER A 14 0.21 5.29 22.61
CA SER A 14 -0.43 5.53 21.32
C SER A 14 -0.78 4.20 20.66
N ILE A 15 -1.82 4.17 19.84
CA ILE A 15 -2.30 2.98 19.15
C ILE A 15 -2.12 3.16 17.65
N VAL A 16 -1.44 2.20 17.01
CA VAL A 16 -1.24 2.20 15.56
C VAL A 16 -1.80 0.92 14.96
N LEU A 17 -2.63 1.06 13.93
CA LEU A 17 -3.18 -0.05 13.17
C LEU A 17 -2.46 -0.21 11.83
N PHE A 18 -1.95 -1.41 11.55
CA PHE A 18 -1.42 -1.82 10.27
C PHE A 18 -2.31 -2.87 9.63
N THR A 19 -2.78 -2.60 8.41
CA THR A 19 -3.52 -3.55 7.58
C THR A 19 -2.76 -3.82 6.30
N SER A 20 -3.06 -4.95 5.65
CA SER A 20 -2.55 -5.26 4.33
C SER A 20 -3.46 -6.24 3.60
N THR A 21 -3.27 -6.32 2.28
CA THR A 21 -3.88 -7.35 1.43
C THR A 21 -5.38 -7.23 1.45
N HIS A 22 -5.89 -6.00 1.46
CA HIS A 22 -7.26 -5.75 1.04
C HIS A 22 -7.44 -6.17 -0.41
N CYS A 23 -6.46 -5.80 -1.24
CA CYS A 23 -6.23 -6.38 -2.55
C CYS A 23 -5.54 -7.74 -2.39
N GLY A 24 -6.30 -8.84 -2.50
CA GLY A 24 -5.74 -10.20 -2.32
C GLY A 24 -4.52 -10.56 -3.19
N GLY A 25 -4.28 -9.85 -4.30
CA GLY A 25 -3.13 -10.07 -5.18
C GLY A 25 -1.82 -9.42 -4.73
N GLU A 26 -1.84 -8.68 -3.63
CA GLU A 26 -0.71 -7.88 -3.14
C GLU A 26 -0.02 -8.61 -1.97
N GLU A 27 0.56 -9.77 -2.27
CA GLU A 27 1.11 -10.73 -1.29
C GLU A 27 2.30 -10.16 -0.49
N ILE A 28 3.03 -9.21 -1.08
CA ILE A 28 4.22 -8.61 -0.46
C ILE A 28 3.81 -7.77 0.76
N GLY A 29 2.65 -7.11 0.74
CA GLY A 29 2.19 -6.33 1.89
C GLY A 29 2.04 -7.20 3.15
N ALA A 30 1.42 -8.38 3.02
CA ALA A 30 1.26 -9.32 4.12
C ALA A 30 2.63 -9.77 4.64
N THR A 31 3.55 -10.08 3.74
CA THR A 31 4.91 -10.51 4.07
C THR A 31 5.67 -9.39 4.81
N SER A 32 5.55 -8.14 4.35
CA SER A 32 6.14 -6.96 5.01
C SER A 32 5.61 -6.78 6.44
N LEU A 33 4.31 -6.97 6.67
CA LEU A 33 3.75 -6.88 8.03
C LEU A 33 4.19 -8.04 8.94
N LEU A 34 4.41 -9.23 8.39
CA LEU A 34 5.03 -10.34 9.13
C LEU A 34 6.52 -10.06 9.45
N HIS A 35 7.24 -9.40 8.57
CA HIS A 35 8.61 -8.94 8.86
C HIS A 35 8.63 -7.85 9.94
N LEU A 36 7.71 -6.88 9.88
CA LEU A 36 7.53 -5.87 10.93
C LEU A 36 7.23 -6.53 12.28
N THR A 37 6.32 -7.50 12.28
CA THR A 37 5.99 -8.32 13.46
C THR A 37 7.24 -8.94 14.07
N LYS A 38 8.06 -9.61 13.25
CA LYS A 38 9.30 -10.24 13.71
C LYS A 38 10.29 -9.23 14.29
N TRP A 39 10.43 -8.06 13.66
CA TRP A 39 11.31 -6.99 14.14
C TRP A 39 10.83 -6.41 15.47
N LEU A 40 9.52 -6.15 15.60
CA LEU A 40 8.91 -5.64 16.83
C LEU A 40 9.02 -6.62 18.00
N LEU A 41 9.09 -7.92 17.75
CA LEU A 41 9.33 -8.96 18.77
C LEU A 41 10.82 -9.16 19.09
N GLY A 42 11.73 -8.52 18.34
CA GLY A 42 13.16 -8.63 18.55
C GLY A 42 13.68 -7.89 19.77
N GLU A 43 15.00 -7.92 19.90
CA GLU A 43 15.76 -7.24 20.94
C GLU A 43 16.30 -5.88 20.45
N GLY A 44 16.59 -4.99 21.39
CA GLY A 44 17.17 -3.66 21.12
C GLY A 44 16.38 -2.54 21.79
N GLU A 45 17.08 -1.47 22.16
CA GLU A 45 16.47 -0.35 22.89
C GLU A 45 15.36 0.34 22.09
N GLY A 46 15.50 0.43 20.77
CA GLY A 46 14.49 1.04 19.89
C GLY A 46 13.17 0.27 19.90
N VAL A 47 13.20 -1.05 19.65
CA VAL A 47 11.99 -1.89 19.65
C VAL A 47 11.39 -2.04 21.04
N LYS A 48 12.22 -2.09 22.09
CA LYS A 48 11.75 -2.05 23.48
C LYS A 48 10.96 -0.77 23.74
N ARG A 49 11.55 0.39 23.45
CA ARG A 49 10.90 1.70 23.65
C ARG A 49 9.60 1.83 22.86
N ILE A 50 9.51 1.24 21.67
CA ILE A 50 8.25 1.16 20.91
C ILE A 50 7.21 0.36 21.69
N ARG A 51 7.52 -0.86 22.14
CA ARG A 51 6.56 -1.70 22.89
C ARG A 51 6.12 -1.07 24.21
N GLU A 52 6.99 -0.30 24.87
CA GLU A 52 6.65 0.41 26.11
C GLU A 52 5.68 1.60 25.90
N ARG A 53 5.61 2.16 24.68
CA ARG A 53 4.89 3.42 24.38
C ARG A 53 3.79 3.29 23.34
N ILE A 54 3.76 2.20 22.59
CA ILE A 54 2.88 2.02 21.45
C ILE A 54 2.22 0.64 21.55
N ILE A 55 0.91 0.60 21.29
CA ILE A 55 0.17 -0.61 20.99
C ILE A 55 0.13 -0.75 19.47
N VAL A 56 0.83 -1.76 18.94
CA VAL A 56 0.86 -2.02 17.51
C VAL A 56 -0.14 -3.13 17.17
N LEU A 57 -1.19 -2.77 16.46
CA LEU A 57 -2.19 -3.69 15.94
C LEU A 57 -1.81 -4.05 14.50
N ILE A 58 -1.76 -5.34 14.19
CA ILE A 58 -1.37 -5.84 12.86
C ILE A 58 -2.40 -6.84 12.35
N MET A 59 -2.96 -6.57 11.18
CA MET A 59 -3.84 -7.44 10.40
C MET A 59 -3.17 -7.70 9.03
N PRO A 60 -2.32 -8.74 8.92
CA PRO A 60 -1.45 -8.92 7.75
C PRO A 60 -2.19 -9.33 6.48
N CYS A 61 -3.34 -10.00 6.61
CA CYS A 61 -4.20 -10.33 5.48
C CYS A 61 -5.65 -10.14 5.87
N VAL A 62 -6.26 -9.07 5.37
CA VAL A 62 -7.67 -8.75 5.66
C VAL A 62 -8.64 -9.33 4.62
N ASN A 63 -8.16 -9.73 3.43
CA ASN A 63 -8.95 -10.42 2.42
C ASN A 63 -8.35 -11.80 2.09
N PRO A 64 -8.48 -12.78 3.01
CA PRO A 64 -7.87 -14.10 2.83
C PRO A 64 -8.46 -14.86 1.64
N ASP A 65 -9.75 -14.72 1.36
CA ASP A 65 -10.40 -15.37 0.22
C ASP A 65 -9.92 -14.79 -1.11
N GLY A 66 -9.82 -13.46 -1.20
CA GLY A 66 -9.26 -12.79 -2.37
C GLY A 66 -7.79 -13.16 -2.59
N TRP A 67 -7.03 -13.38 -1.51
CA TRP A 67 -5.65 -13.88 -1.58
C TRP A 67 -5.59 -15.30 -2.13
N ASP A 68 -6.37 -16.21 -1.56
CA ASP A 68 -6.40 -17.60 -2.01
C ASP A 68 -6.88 -17.74 -3.47
N ALA A 69 -7.88 -16.97 -3.88
CA ALA A 69 -8.34 -16.93 -5.27
C ALA A 69 -7.24 -16.51 -6.25
N ARG A 70 -6.46 -15.48 -5.89
CA ARG A 70 -5.31 -15.01 -6.68
C ARG A 70 -4.20 -16.05 -6.75
N ARG A 71 -3.91 -16.72 -5.65
CA ARG A 71 -2.90 -17.79 -5.61
C ARG A 71 -3.30 -19.00 -6.46
N ARG A 72 -4.57 -19.41 -6.43
CA ARG A 72 -5.07 -20.58 -7.18
C ARG A 72 -5.26 -20.32 -8.67
N SER A 73 -5.79 -19.14 -9.03
CA SER A 73 -6.25 -18.87 -10.40
C SER A 73 -5.48 -17.78 -11.14
N GLY A 74 -4.62 -17.03 -10.44
CA GLY A 74 -3.99 -15.80 -10.94
C GLY A 74 -4.95 -14.61 -11.07
N ARG A 75 -6.25 -14.81 -10.82
CA ARG A 75 -7.32 -13.82 -11.03
C ARG A 75 -8.01 -13.48 -9.71
N PRO A 76 -8.52 -12.25 -9.55
CA PRO A 76 -9.38 -11.93 -8.42
C PRO A 76 -10.77 -12.54 -8.66
N TYR A 77 -11.62 -12.55 -7.63
CA TYR A 77 -13.05 -12.75 -7.84
C TYR A 77 -13.62 -11.70 -8.80
N HIS A 78 -14.66 -12.07 -9.54
CA HIS A 78 -15.35 -11.14 -10.43
C HIS A 78 -16.19 -10.16 -9.61
N SER A 79 -16.08 -8.87 -9.92
CA SER A 79 -16.97 -7.87 -9.32
C SER A 79 -18.40 -8.12 -9.78
N VAL A 80 -19.34 -8.17 -8.83
CA VAL A 80 -20.77 -8.29 -9.11
C VAL A 80 -21.46 -6.93 -9.27
N ARG A 81 -20.83 -5.85 -8.80
CA ARG A 81 -21.46 -4.52 -8.68
C ARG A 81 -20.57 -3.34 -9.11
N GLY A 82 -19.44 -3.56 -9.79
CA GLY A 82 -18.52 -2.49 -10.22
C GLY A 82 -17.59 -2.86 -11.39
N LYS A 83 -17.00 -1.83 -12.02
CA LYS A 83 -15.96 -1.96 -13.06
C LYS A 83 -14.54 -1.71 -12.54
N THR A 84 -14.41 -1.32 -11.26
CA THR A 84 -13.09 -1.14 -10.65
C THR A 84 -12.43 -2.51 -10.51
N ASN A 85 -11.11 -2.53 -10.43
CA ASN A 85 -10.33 -3.76 -10.31
C ASN A 85 -9.45 -3.61 -9.10
N THR A 86 -9.91 -4.08 -7.93
CA THR A 86 -9.10 -4.63 -6.83
C THR A 86 -9.95 -4.77 -5.57
N ALA A 87 -9.46 -5.59 -4.62
CA ALA A 87 -10.05 -5.83 -3.29
C ALA A 87 -11.41 -6.56 -3.21
N TRP A 88 -11.69 -7.44 -4.18
CA TRP A 88 -12.90 -8.28 -4.19
C TRP A 88 -12.81 -9.45 -3.19
N ASN A 89 -13.79 -9.59 -2.30
CA ASN A 89 -13.99 -10.83 -1.53
C ASN A 89 -14.78 -11.87 -2.36
N VAL A 90 -15.17 -12.98 -1.74
CA VAL A 90 -15.88 -14.09 -2.41
C VAL A 90 -17.22 -13.67 -3.04
N PHE A 91 -17.86 -12.62 -2.51
CA PHE A 91 -19.12 -12.08 -3.03
C PHE A 91 -18.91 -11.09 -4.18
N GLY A 92 -17.67 -10.81 -4.59
CA GLY A 92 -17.37 -9.82 -5.61
C GLY A 92 -17.59 -8.38 -5.13
N ILE A 93 -17.49 -8.16 -3.82
CA ILE A 93 -17.64 -6.85 -3.15
C ILE A 93 -16.28 -6.30 -2.78
N ASN A 94 -16.10 -4.99 -2.96
CA ASN A 94 -14.89 -4.30 -2.57
C ASN A 94 -14.98 -4.07 -1.06
N ILE A 95 -14.07 -4.69 -0.31
CA ILE A 95 -14.13 -4.63 1.15
C ILE A 95 -13.89 -3.21 1.72
N TYR A 96 -13.30 -2.30 0.92
CA TYR A 96 -13.15 -0.88 1.25
C TYR A 96 -14.44 -0.06 1.14
N ASP A 97 -15.39 -0.54 0.35
CA ASP A 97 -16.51 0.30 -0.05
C ASP A 97 -17.53 0.37 1.09
N SER A 98 -17.51 1.52 1.77
CA SER A 98 -18.31 1.79 2.96
C SER A 98 -19.81 1.68 2.73
N LYS A 99 -20.28 1.70 1.47
CA LYS A 99 -21.68 1.42 1.15
C LYS A 99 -22.10 -0.01 1.50
N PHE A 100 -21.14 -0.93 1.66
CA PHE A 100 -21.36 -2.31 2.09
C PHE A 100 -21.01 -2.54 3.55
N TRP A 101 -20.66 -1.49 4.30
CA TRP A 101 -20.38 -1.59 5.73
C TRP A 101 -21.67 -1.43 6.56
N PHE A 102 -22.71 -0.84 5.97
CA PHE A 102 -23.95 -0.53 6.66
C PHE A 102 -25.12 -1.26 5.98
N GLY A 103 -25.89 -2.02 6.76
CA GLY A 103 -27.09 -2.71 6.29
C GLY A 103 -27.21 -4.14 6.82
N ALA A 104 -28.40 -4.73 6.66
CA ALA A 104 -28.72 -6.05 7.22
C ALA A 104 -27.84 -7.18 6.66
N ALA A 105 -27.35 -7.05 5.43
CA ALA A 105 -26.49 -8.04 4.78
C ALA A 105 -24.98 -7.78 4.97
N ALA A 106 -24.57 -6.67 5.59
CA ALA A 106 -23.16 -6.28 5.66
C ALA A 106 -22.29 -7.35 6.34
N ALA A 107 -22.81 -7.97 7.41
CA ALA A 107 -22.10 -9.03 8.14
C ALA A 107 -21.97 -10.34 7.36
N GLU A 108 -22.82 -10.57 6.37
CA GLU A 108 -22.78 -11.76 5.52
C GLU A 108 -21.96 -11.51 4.26
N GLU A 109 -22.16 -10.36 3.60
CA GLU A 109 -21.57 -10.04 2.30
C GLU A 109 -20.19 -9.38 2.39
N ASN A 110 -19.87 -8.71 3.50
CA ASN A 110 -18.58 -8.04 3.74
C ASN A 110 -18.07 -8.23 5.18
N PRO A 111 -17.94 -9.48 5.65
CA PRO A 111 -17.44 -9.77 6.99
C PRO A 111 -16.01 -9.24 7.20
N GLU A 112 -15.20 -9.17 6.16
CA GLU A 112 -13.83 -8.65 6.23
C GLU A 112 -13.80 -7.15 6.54
N GLY A 113 -14.60 -6.36 5.83
CA GLY A 113 -14.72 -4.93 6.08
C GLY A 113 -15.23 -4.64 7.49
N LEU A 114 -16.20 -5.42 7.98
CA LEU A 114 -16.68 -5.29 9.35
C LEU A 114 -15.67 -5.72 10.40
N ALA A 115 -14.84 -6.73 10.12
CA ALA A 115 -13.78 -7.12 11.05
C ALA A 115 -12.74 -6.00 11.22
N ILE A 116 -12.37 -5.31 10.13
CA ILE A 116 -11.49 -4.13 10.20
C ILE A 116 -12.16 -3.00 10.99
N LEU A 117 -13.44 -2.72 10.69
CA LEU A 117 -14.20 -1.71 11.42
C LEU A 117 -14.30 -2.03 12.91
N GLY A 118 -14.57 -3.28 13.27
CA GLY A 118 -14.64 -3.74 14.66
C GLY A 118 -13.33 -3.51 15.42
N VAL A 119 -12.17 -3.76 14.79
CA VAL A 119 -10.87 -3.42 15.39
C VAL A 119 -10.69 -1.91 15.54
N ALA A 120 -11.09 -1.13 14.53
CA ALA A 120 -10.99 0.32 14.59
C ALA A 120 -11.91 0.93 15.67
N GLU A 121 -13.11 0.38 15.86
CA GLU A 121 -14.08 0.78 16.89
C GLU A 121 -13.67 0.32 18.29
N GLU A 122 -13.09 -0.88 18.43
CA GLU A 122 -12.62 -1.38 19.72
C GLU A 122 -11.40 -0.61 20.23
N PHE A 123 -10.44 -0.32 19.35
CA PHE A 123 -9.14 0.20 19.74
C PHE A 123 -8.92 1.68 19.47
N HIS A 124 -9.76 2.34 18.66
CA HIS A 124 -9.63 3.77 18.34
C HIS A 124 -8.19 4.22 18.00
N PRO A 125 -7.57 3.68 16.94
CA PRO A 125 -6.16 3.94 16.64
C PRO A 125 -5.87 5.42 16.38
N ASP A 126 -4.78 5.94 16.94
CA ASP A 126 -4.28 7.31 16.68
C ASP A 126 -3.76 7.46 15.25
N ALA A 127 -3.27 6.37 14.66
CA ALA A 127 -2.84 6.30 13.28
C ALA A 127 -3.16 4.93 12.66
N SER A 128 -3.50 4.93 11.37
CA SER A 128 -3.70 3.72 10.58
C SER A 128 -2.85 3.77 9.31
N MET A 129 -2.26 2.65 8.93
CA MET A 129 -1.54 2.47 7.68
C MET A 129 -2.00 1.21 6.97
N ASP A 130 -2.44 1.38 5.73
CA ASP A 130 -2.74 0.26 4.85
C ASP A 130 -1.59 0.02 3.88
N ILE A 131 -1.03 -1.19 3.92
CA ILE A 131 0.15 -1.55 3.15
C ILE A 131 -0.28 -2.26 1.86
N HIS A 132 0.04 -1.60 0.76
CA HIS A 132 -0.15 -2.11 -0.59
C HIS A 132 1.16 -2.56 -1.21
N ALA A 133 1.05 -3.41 -2.24
CA ALA A 133 2.19 -3.80 -3.06
C ALA A 133 1.80 -3.96 -4.53
N THR A 134 2.80 -4.11 -5.40
CA THR A 134 2.52 -4.48 -6.78
C THR A 134 1.84 -5.84 -6.86
N GLN A 135 0.93 -5.97 -7.81
CA GLN A 135 0.60 -7.30 -8.33
C GLN A 135 1.82 -7.84 -9.09
N ARG A 136 2.00 -9.16 -9.13
CA ARG A 136 3.13 -9.79 -9.83
C ARG A 136 3.30 -9.23 -11.25
N GLY A 137 4.51 -8.74 -11.55
CA GLY A 137 4.86 -8.16 -12.85
C GLY A 137 4.45 -6.70 -13.04
N GLY A 138 3.82 -6.07 -12.04
CA GLY A 138 3.57 -4.63 -12.01
C GLY A 138 4.73 -3.87 -11.36
N THR A 139 4.87 -2.60 -11.75
CA THR A 139 5.71 -1.61 -11.05
C THR A 139 4.80 -0.73 -10.22
N MET A 140 5.10 -0.57 -8.93
CA MET A 140 4.48 0.42 -8.07
C MET A 140 5.62 1.27 -7.52
N PRO A 141 5.41 2.57 -7.41
CA PRO A 141 6.31 3.41 -6.63
C PRO A 141 6.25 2.96 -5.16
N ASP A 142 7.41 2.69 -4.56
CA ASP A 142 7.54 1.95 -3.28
C ASP A 142 7.01 2.72 -2.05
N SER A 143 6.80 4.04 -2.18
CA SER A 143 6.14 4.85 -1.16
C SER A 143 5.41 5.98 -1.85
N THR A 144 4.18 6.19 -1.41
CA THR A 144 3.33 7.26 -1.94
C THR A 144 2.95 8.25 -0.85
N GLY A 145 2.75 7.85 0.41
CA GLY A 145 2.47 8.81 1.50
C GLY A 145 1.19 9.65 1.30
N PHE A 146 0.36 9.26 0.32
CA PHE A 146 -0.99 9.73 0.04
C PHE A 146 -1.85 8.53 -0.38
N SER A 147 -3.17 8.71 -0.41
CA SER A 147 -4.11 7.69 -0.89
C SER A 147 -4.27 7.76 -2.41
N TRP A 148 -4.09 6.65 -3.13
CA TRP A 148 -4.41 6.60 -4.57
C TRP A 148 -5.91 6.78 -4.87
N GLY A 149 -6.78 6.65 -3.86
CA GLY A 149 -8.20 6.96 -3.96
C GLY A 149 -8.52 8.46 -3.80
N ASP A 150 -7.60 9.24 -3.23
CA ASP A 150 -7.72 10.69 -3.06
C ASP A 150 -6.34 11.35 -3.01
N PHE A 151 -5.92 11.96 -4.12
CA PHE A 151 -4.65 12.67 -4.25
C PHE A 151 -4.55 13.91 -3.33
N ASN A 152 -5.63 14.33 -2.69
CA ASN A 152 -5.61 15.40 -1.69
C ASN A 152 -5.41 14.87 -0.26
N ALA A 153 -5.42 13.56 -0.05
CA ALA A 153 -5.17 12.95 1.24
C ALA A 153 -3.67 13.05 1.56
N HIS A 154 -3.30 14.04 2.37
CA HIS A 154 -1.93 14.20 2.85
C HIS A 154 -1.67 13.29 4.07
N SER A 155 -0.47 12.73 4.15
CA SER A 155 0.00 12.14 5.40
C SER A 155 -0.05 13.17 6.52
N PHE A 156 -0.57 12.77 7.68
CA PHE A 156 -0.57 13.58 8.90
C PHE A 156 0.86 13.89 9.40
N GLN A 157 1.87 13.15 8.93
CA GLN A 157 3.29 13.35 9.21
C GLN A 157 4.11 13.26 7.91
N PRO A 158 4.18 14.35 7.11
CA PRO A 158 4.92 14.35 5.85
C PRO A 158 6.43 14.13 6.03
N LEU A 159 6.99 14.46 7.20
CA LEU A 159 8.39 14.21 7.51
C LEU A 159 8.71 12.72 7.61
N ILE A 160 7.80 11.91 8.17
CA ILE A 160 7.98 10.45 8.24
C ILE A 160 7.99 9.86 6.83
N VAL A 161 7.09 10.32 5.96
CA VAL A 161 7.06 9.92 4.54
C VAL A 161 8.37 10.27 3.85
N GLU A 162 8.93 11.46 4.10
CA GLU A 162 10.21 11.87 3.52
C GLU A 162 11.39 11.04 4.06
N GLU A 163 11.40 10.69 5.35
CA GLU A 163 12.41 9.79 5.91
C GLU A 163 12.33 8.38 5.31
N MET A 164 11.12 7.86 5.12
CA MET A 164 10.89 6.59 4.42
C MET A 164 11.41 6.68 2.98
N ASN A 165 11.08 7.75 2.25
CA ASN A 165 11.54 7.97 0.88
C ASN A 165 13.07 8.00 0.79
N ARG A 166 13.75 8.71 1.70
CA ARG A 166 15.22 8.74 1.76
C ARG A 166 15.83 7.38 2.08
N ALA A 167 15.22 6.63 2.99
CA ALA A 167 15.68 5.29 3.32
C ALA A 167 15.58 4.35 2.11
N MET A 168 14.50 4.46 1.34
CA MET A 168 14.31 3.71 0.09
C MET A 168 15.32 4.12 -0.99
N GLU A 169 15.51 5.43 -1.21
CA GLU A 169 16.51 5.94 -2.17
C GLU A 169 17.92 5.46 -1.82
N LYS A 170 18.27 5.46 -0.52
CA LYS A 170 19.54 4.91 -0.04
C LYS A 170 19.66 3.40 -0.27
N ALA A 171 18.54 2.67 -0.29
CA ALA A 171 18.47 1.26 -0.63
C ALA A 171 18.47 0.99 -2.15
N GLY A 172 18.49 2.03 -2.98
CA GLY A 172 18.47 1.93 -4.45
C GLY A 172 17.09 1.83 -5.08
N CYS A 173 16.03 2.08 -4.29
CA CYS A 173 14.64 2.12 -4.77
C CYS A 173 14.22 3.52 -5.23
N LEU A 174 13.23 3.60 -6.12
CA LEU A 174 12.63 4.86 -6.55
C LEU A 174 11.49 5.24 -5.60
N ALA A 175 11.59 6.41 -4.98
CA ALA A 175 10.51 7.02 -4.20
C ALA A 175 9.73 8.01 -5.08
N GLU A 176 8.40 8.00 -4.98
CA GLU A 176 7.54 8.98 -5.64
C GLU A 176 7.01 9.97 -4.60
N ARG A 177 7.00 11.28 -4.89
CA ARG A 177 6.45 12.29 -3.98
C ARG A 177 5.32 13.09 -4.66
N PRO A 178 4.12 12.55 -4.89
CA PRO A 178 3.12 13.21 -5.75
C PRO A 178 2.64 14.61 -5.31
N ALA A 179 2.68 14.93 -4.01
CA ALA A 179 2.40 16.28 -3.51
C ALA A 179 3.56 17.29 -3.72
N MET A 180 4.81 16.81 -3.91
CA MET A 180 6.02 17.61 -4.10
C MET A 180 6.53 17.60 -5.54
N ASP A 181 6.27 16.50 -6.26
CA ASP A 181 6.70 16.23 -7.63
C ASP A 181 5.61 16.59 -8.66
N GLY A 182 4.44 17.06 -8.23
CA GLY A 182 3.40 17.65 -9.08
C GLY A 182 3.83 18.93 -9.83
N ARG A 183 5.11 19.34 -9.71
CA ARG A 183 5.76 20.37 -10.54
C ARG A 183 6.90 19.84 -11.42
N THR A 184 7.20 18.55 -11.37
CA THR A 184 8.22 17.94 -12.22
C THR A 184 7.55 17.29 -13.41
N GLU A 185 7.64 17.96 -14.55
CA GLU A 185 7.53 17.31 -15.85
C GLU A 185 8.25 15.97 -15.82
N SER A 186 7.60 14.95 -16.38
CA SER A 186 8.15 13.63 -16.62
C SER A 186 9.56 13.73 -17.18
N ARG A 187 10.58 13.55 -16.34
CA ARG A 187 11.94 13.37 -16.82
C ARG A 187 12.02 11.95 -17.37
N SER A 188 11.75 11.83 -18.66
CA SER A 188 12.19 10.71 -19.48
C SER A 188 13.68 10.50 -19.21
N GLY A 189 14.06 9.27 -18.86
CA GLY A 189 15.45 8.87 -18.67
C GLY A 189 16.31 9.15 -19.91
N PRO A 190 17.65 9.10 -19.77
CA PRO A 190 18.55 9.51 -20.83
C PRO A 190 18.37 8.61 -22.06
N GLU A 191 17.86 9.18 -23.14
CA GLU A 191 17.92 8.58 -24.47
C GLU A 191 19.39 8.33 -24.81
N SER A 192 19.74 7.06 -25.00
CA SER A 192 20.97 6.69 -25.69
C SER A 192 20.92 7.29 -27.10
N ARG A 193 21.64 8.39 -27.32
CA ARG A 193 21.94 8.90 -28.66
C ARG A 193 22.73 7.84 -29.41
N ALA A 194 22.05 7.07 -30.26
CA ALA A 194 22.69 6.39 -31.37
C ALA A 194 22.97 7.46 -32.44
N GLU A 195 24.26 7.77 -32.63
CA GLU A 195 24.71 8.57 -33.77
C GLU A 195 24.39 7.83 -35.07
N SER A 196 23.42 8.34 -35.82
CA SER A 196 23.15 7.99 -37.20
C SER A 196 23.85 9.03 -38.08
N THR A 197 25.02 8.66 -38.60
CA THR A 197 25.71 9.39 -39.68
C THR A 197 24.92 9.23 -40.98
N THR A 198 24.19 10.28 -41.37
CA THR A 198 23.57 10.35 -42.71
C THR A 198 24.39 11.24 -43.61
N THR A 199 25.06 10.61 -44.56
CA THR A 199 25.77 11.19 -45.69
C THR A 199 24.82 12.02 -46.56
N THR A 200 25.16 13.28 -46.78
CA THR A 200 24.51 14.20 -47.72
C THR A 200 24.68 13.72 -49.16
N GLY A 201 23.57 13.47 -49.86
CA GLY A 201 23.50 13.25 -51.29
C GLY A 201 22.47 14.18 -51.94
N LEU A 202 22.95 15.30 -52.49
CA LEU A 202 22.19 16.19 -53.36
C LEU A 202 21.74 15.44 -54.62
N THR A 203 20.47 15.53 -55.00
CA THR A 203 20.04 15.38 -56.40
C THR A 203 19.19 16.57 -56.81
N THR A 204 19.70 17.29 -57.81
CA THR A 204 19.13 18.47 -58.44
C THR A 204 18.13 18.04 -59.52
N SER A 205 16.94 18.64 -59.49
CA SER A 205 16.00 18.58 -60.61
C SER A 205 16.50 19.42 -61.79
N ARG A 206 16.48 18.89 -63.01
CA ARG A 206 16.42 19.70 -64.24
C ARG A 206 15.24 19.26 -65.10
N ARG A 207 14.52 20.27 -65.56
CA ARG A 207 13.50 20.24 -66.61
C ARG A 207 14.14 19.89 -67.95
N SER A 208 13.47 19.01 -68.72
CA SER A 208 12.86 19.26 -70.05
C SER A 208 12.48 17.91 -70.65
#